data_AF-A0ABD4Q653-F1
#
_entry.id   AF-A0ABD4Q653-F1
#
_cell.length_a   1.000
_cell.length_b   1.000
_cell.length_c   1.000
_cell.angle_alpha   90.00
_cell.angle_beta   90.00
_cell.angle_gamma   90.00
#
_symmetry.space_group_name_H-M   'P 1'
#
loop_
_entity.id
_entity.type
_entity.pdbx_description
1 polymer ?
#
loop_
_entity_poly.entity_id
_entity_poly.type
_entity_poly.pdbx_seq_one_letter_code
_entity_poly.pdbx_strand_id
1 'polypeptide(L)'
;AVAHTLEEAIEIQTRVGYPTIIRPSFTLGGSGGGIAYNREELVDIVTRGLELSPTTEVLIEESVLGWKEYEMEVVRDKADNCIIICSIE
;
A
#
# COMPACT_ATOMS: atom_id res chain seq x y z
N ALA A 1 -5.10 4.87 -5.65
CA ALA A 1 -5.85 4.17 -6.72
C ALA A 1 -5.03 2.96 -7.19
N VAL A 2 -5.67 1.95 -7.79
CA VAL A 2 -5.06 0.67 -8.16
C VAL A 2 -4.49 0.74 -9.59
N ALA A 3 -3.33 0.13 -9.81
CA ALA A 3 -2.68 -0.04 -11.11
C ALA A 3 -2.26 -1.50 -11.34
N HIS A 4 -2.37 -1.95 -12.59
CA HIS A 4 -1.92 -3.25 -13.08
C HIS A 4 -0.74 -3.14 -14.05
N THR A 5 -0.44 -1.93 -14.51
CA THR A 5 0.69 -1.63 -15.40
C THR A 5 1.51 -0.46 -14.86
N LEU A 6 2.74 -0.34 -15.34
CA LEU A 6 3.61 0.78 -14.99
C LEU A 6 3.02 2.11 -15.47
N GLU A 7 2.43 2.12 -16.66
CA GLU A 7 1.79 3.30 -17.26
C GLU A 7 0.63 3.80 -16.40
N GLU A 8 -0.24 2.90 -15.95
CA GLU A 8 -1.33 3.23 -15.02
C GLU A 8 -0.80 3.79 -13.71
N ALA A 9 0.25 3.18 -13.15
CA ALA A 9 0.85 3.65 -11.90
C ALA A 9 1.44 5.07 -12.04
N ILE A 10 2.06 5.38 -13.18
CA ILE A 10 2.60 6.72 -13.48
C ILE A 10 1.46 7.75 -13.62
N GLU A 11 0.35 7.39 -14.27
CA GLU A 11 -0.81 8.27 -14.40
C GLU A 11 -1.42 8.58 -13.03
N ILE A 12 -1.60 7.56 -12.19
CA ILE A 12 -2.11 7.73 -10.82
C ILE A 12 -1.15 8.56 -9.99
N GLN A 13 0.17 8.28 -10.07
CA GLN A 13 1.19 9.01 -9.34
C GLN A 13 1.14 10.50 -9.67
N THR A 14 0.95 10.85 -10.94
CA THR A 14 0.86 12.26 -11.39
C THR A 14 -0.30 13.01 -10.72
N ARG A 15 -1.34 12.30 -10.29
CA ARG A 15 -2.51 12.87 -9.60
C ARG A 15 -2.31 13.03 -8.09
N VAL A 16 -1.51 12.17 -7.46
CA VAL A 16 -1.28 12.19 -6.00
C VAL A 16 -0.01 12.93 -5.57
N GLY A 17 0.99 13.04 -6.46
CA GLY A 17 2.25 13.74 -6.17
C GLY A 17 3.24 12.92 -5.34
N TYR A 18 4.45 13.47 -5.14
CA TYR A 18 5.53 12.87 -4.34
C TYR A 18 5.62 13.49 -2.94
N PRO A 19 6.08 12.73 -1.92
CA PRO A 19 6.35 11.30 -1.98
C PRO A 19 5.07 10.48 -2.15
N THR A 20 5.18 9.31 -2.76
CA THR A 20 4.04 8.42 -3.07
C THR A 20 4.26 7.06 -2.42
N ILE A 21 3.23 6.49 -1.81
CA ILE A 21 3.28 5.17 -1.18
C ILE A 21 2.80 4.12 -2.18
N ILE A 22 3.55 3.03 -2.33
CA ILE A 22 3.23 1.90 -3.21
C ILE A 22 3.04 0.63 -2.37
N ARG A 23 1.86 0.00 -2.46
CA ARG A 23 1.49 -1.22 -1.73
C ARG A 23 1.03 -2.32 -2.69
N PRO A 24 1.80 -3.39 -2.90
CA PRO A 24 1.37 -4.50 -3.74
C PRO A 24 0.29 -5.34 -3.08
N SER A 25 -0.72 -5.75 -3.86
CA SER A 25 -1.80 -6.58 -3.37
C SER A 25 -1.32 -7.99 -3.00
N PHE A 26 -1.99 -8.59 -2.01
CA PHE A 26 -1.68 -9.94 -1.49
C PHE A 26 -0.22 -10.13 -1.02
N THR A 27 0.44 -9.05 -0.61
CA THR A 27 1.75 -9.09 0.07
C THR A 27 1.61 -8.61 1.52
N LEU A 28 2.52 -9.05 2.40
CA LEU A 28 2.58 -8.65 3.81
C LEU A 28 4.00 -8.16 4.15
N GLY A 29 4.11 -7.42 5.26
CA GLY A 29 5.39 -6.88 5.75
C GLY A 29 6.05 -5.86 4.81
N GLY A 30 5.27 -5.24 3.92
CA GLY A 30 5.80 -4.29 2.93
C GLY A 30 6.54 -4.93 1.75
N SER A 31 6.44 -6.25 1.56
CA SER A 31 7.17 -6.96 0.50
C SER A 31 6.81 -6.42 -0.90
N GLY A 32 7.80 -5.92 -1.62
CA GLY A 32 7.60 -5.34 -2.96
C GLY A 32 7.04 -3.91 -2.98
N GLY A 33 6.64 -3.37 -1.83
CA GLY A 33 6.19 -1.99 -1.69
C GLY A 33 7.32 -1.02 -1.41
N GLY A 34 6.95 0.22 -1.11
CA GLY A 34 7.89 1.26 -0.71
C GLY A 34 7.34 2.67 -0.84
N ILE A 35 8.23 3.64 -0.63
CA ILE A 35 7.95 5.06 -0.82
C ILE A 35 8.81 5.52 -2.00
N ALA A 36 8.18 6.12 -3.01
CA ALA A 36 8.88 6.77 -4.10
C ALA A 36 8.93 8.28 -3.85
N TYR A 37 10.12 8.88 -3.94
CA TYR A 37 10.35 10.32 -3.86
C TYR A 37 10.52 10.95 -5.25
N ASN A 38 10.76 10.13 -6.26
CA ASN A 38 10.97 10.55 -7.64
C ASN A 38 10.52 9.46 -8.62
N ARG A 39 10.58 9.77 -9.92
CA ARG A 39 10.11 8.90 -10.99
C ARG A 39 10.93 7.62 -11.14
N GLU A 40 12.23 7.68 -10.90
CA GLU A 40 13.12 6.51 -11.02
C GLU A 40 12.75 5.48 -9.96
N GLU A 41 12.65 5.93 -8.70
CA GLU A 41 12.19 5.08 -7.58
C GLU A 41 10.77 4.55 -7.79
N LEU A 42 9.86 5.37 -8.34
CA LEU A 42 8.50 4.91 -8.67
C LEU A 42 8.55 3.73 -9.63
N VAL A 43 9.30 3.84 -10.73
CA VAL A 43 9.40 2.80 -11.74
C VAL A 43 9.97 1.52 -11.14
N ASP A 44 11.04 1.63 -10.35
CA ASP A 44 11.68 0.48 -9.71
C ASP A 44 10.75 -0.23 -8.72
N ILE A 45 10.09 0.53 -7.84
CA ILE A 45 9.21 -0.02 -6.80
C ILE A 45 7.95 -0.62 -7.44
N VAL A 46 7.33 0.06 -8.41
CA VAL A 46 6.12 -0.44 -9.08
C VAL A 46 6.42 -1.71 -9.87
N THR A 47 7.54 -1.75 -10.61
CA THR A 47 7.91 -2.93 -11.40
C THR A 47 8.09 -4.14 -10.49
N ARG A 48 8.87 -3.98 -9.42
CA ARG A 48 9.04 -5.03 -8.40
C ARG A 48 7.73 -5.41 -7.72
N GLY A 49 6.88 -4.42 -7.43
CA GLY A 49 5.58 -4.63 -6.79
C GLY A 49 4.62 -5.44 -7.65
N LEU A 50 4.54 -5.15 -8.94
CA LEU A 50 3.71 -5.88 -9.90
C LEU A 50 4.20 -7.32 -10.10
N GLU A 51 5.52 -7.55 -10.08
CA GLU A 51 6.10 -8.90 -10.15
C GLU A 51 5.84 -9.73 -8.89
N LEU A 52 5.90 -9.11 -7.70
CA LEU A 52 5.71 -9.81 -6.43
C LEU A 52 4.24 -9.99 -6.05
N SER A 53 3.35 -9.16 -6.57
CA SER A 53 1.91 -9.26 -6.36
C SER A 53 1.36 -10.52 -7.04
N PRO A 54 0.76 -11.46 -6.28
CA PRO A 54 0.09 -12.64 -6.85
C PRO A 54 -1.01 -12.31 -7.87
N THR A 55 -1.51 -11.07 -7.88
CA THR A 55 -2.56 -10.59 -8.79
C THR A 55 -2.06 -9.53 -9.76
N THR A 56 -0.76 -9.29 -9.86
CA THR A 56 -0.15 -8.24 -10.71
C THR A 56 -0.85 -6.90 -10.50
N GLU A 57 -0.90 -6.47 -9.24
CA GLU A 57 -1.65 -5.31 -8.79
C GLU A 57 -0.88 -4.55 -7.71
N VAL A 58 -0.81 -3.23 -7.87
CA VAL A 58 -0.27 -2.31 -6.87
C VAL A 58 -1.24 -1.17 -6.58
N LEU A 59 -1.32 -0.77 -5.32
CA LEU A 59 -2.05 0.40 -4.85
C LEU A 59 -1.08 1.57 -4.71
N ILE A 60 -1.41 2.70 -5.35
CA ILE A 60 -0.64 3.95 -5.31
C ILE A 60 -1.42 4.99 -4.48
N GLU A 61 -0.79 5.54 -3.44
CA GLU A 61 -1.41 6.43 -2.46
C GLU A 61 -0.59 7.68 -2.18
N GLU A 62 -1.28 8.75 -1.79
CA GLU A 62 -0.64 9.95 -1.27
C GLU A 62 0.12 9.67 0.03
N SER A 63 1.14 10.47 0.32
CA SER A 63 1.91 10.30 1.54
C SER A 63 1.17 10.82 2.77
N VAL A 64 1.09 9.97 3.79
CA VAL A 64 0.73 10.34 5.17
C VAL A 64 1.94 10.27 6.10
N LEU A 65 3.14 10.44 5.55
CA LEU A 65 4.39 10.33 6.30
C LEU A 65 4.44 11.36 7.44
N GLY A 66 4.82 10.89 8.63
CA GLY A 66 4.88 11.71 9.85
C GLY A 66 3.58 11.74 10.65
N TRP A 67 2.51 11.10 10.18
CA TRP A 67 1.32 10.89 11.00
C TRP A 67 1.59 9.80 12.05
N LYS A 68 0.79 9.81 13.11
CA LYS A 68 0.78 8.70 14.07
C LYS A 68 0.13 7.48 13.42
N GLU A 69 0.78 6.34 13.53
CA GLU A 69 0.26 5.04 13.11
C GLU A 69 -0.36 4.36 14.33
N TYR A 70 -1.46 3.64 14.13
CA TYR A 70 -2.17 2.93 15.19
C TYR A 70 -2.66 1.60 14.65
N GLU A 71 -2.59 0.56 15.47
CA GLU A 71 -3.05 -0.79 15.15
C GLU A 71 -4.09 -1.26 16.19
N MET A 72 -5.07 -2.05 15.75
CA MET A 72 -6.08 -2.64 16.62
C MET A 72 -6.29 -4.11 16.29
N GLU A 73 -6.12 -4.95 17.31
CA GLU A 73 -6.36 -6.39 17.21
C GLU A 73 -7.84 -6.68 17.50
N VAL A 74 -8.56 -7.25 16.53
CA VAL A 74 -10.02 -7.44 16.57
C VAL A 74 -10.39 -8.91 16.46
N VAL A 75 -11.36 -9.35 17.27
CA VAL A 75 -11.97 -10.69 17.15
C VAL A 75 -13.48 -10.54 16.96
N ARG A 76 -14.04 -11.23 15.95
CA ARG A 76 -15.47 -11.27 15.65
C ARG A 76 -15.96 -12.72 15.49
N ASP A 77 -17.11 -13.04 16.07
CA ASP A 77 -17.72 -14.37 15.96
C ASP A 77 -18.92 -14.43 15.00
N LYS A 78 -19.47 -15.63 14.78
CA LYS A 78 -20.62 -15.86 13.87
C LYS A 78 -21.96 -15.32 14.38
N ALA A 79 -22.05 -14.98 15.67
CA ALA A 79 -23.22 -14.37 16.29
C ALA A 79 -23.13 -12.84 16.29
N ASP A 80 -22.14 -12.30 15.57
CA ASP A 80 -21.85 -10.87 15.45
C ASP A 80 -21.35 -10.20 16.73
N ASN A 81 -20.84 -10.98 17.70
CA ASN A 81 -20.10 -10.41 18.81
C ASN A 81 -18.72 -9.93 18.30
N CYS A 82 -18.30 -8.74 18.72
CA CYS A 82 -17.05 -8.13 18.30
C CYS A 82 -16.33 -7.52 19.50
N ILE A 83 -15.03 -7.77 19.63
CA ILE A 83 -14.18 -7.24 20.70
C ILE A 83 -12.86 -6.69 20.14
N ILE A 84 -12.33 -5.66 20.80
CA ILE A 84 -10.97 -5.17 20.62
C ILE A 84 -10.10 -5.81 21.70
N ILE A 85 -9.08 -6.57 21.30
CA ILE A 85 -8.16 -7.27 22.21
C ILE A 85 -7.08 -6.31 22.72
N CYS A 86 -6.53 -5.49 21.82
CA CYS A 86 -5.44 -4.58 22.10
C CYS A 86 -5.48 -3.40 21.13
N SER A 87 -5.01 -2.24 21.60
CA SER A 87 -4.67 -1.08 20.78
C SER A 87 -3.18 -0.81 20.91
N ILE A 88 -2.51 -0.55 19.79
CA ILE A 88 -1.09 -0.22 19.73
C ILE A 88 -0.97 1.17 19.09
N GLU A 89 -0.19 2.04 19.74
CA GLU A 89 0.30 3.30 19.20
C GLU A 89 1.79 3.16 18.90
#